data_AF-T2I4D6-F1
#
_entry.id   AF-T2I4D6-F1
#
_cell.length_a   1.000
_cell.length_b   1.000
_cell.length_c   1.000
_cell.angle_alpha   90.00
_cell.angle_beta   90.00
_cell.angle_gamma   90.00
#
_symmetry.space_group_name_H-M   'P 1'
#
loop_
_entity.id
_entity.type
_entity.pdbx_description
1 polymer ?
#
loop_
_entity_poly.entity_id
_entity_poly.type
_entity_poly.pdbx_seq_one_letter_code
_entity_poly.pdbx_strand_id
1 'polypeptide(L)'
;MTSPELIRWKVGHKIFTLFIQAALLALHNVEAYFLQGNRHEGILSLRHAANMMRMSALAMKYSADFQKGKYESIIRPSMPERFSGLGSMDHAYLIKVMARIKKNKERMQAFFGEEYDDFVASVQQAYDAHIFVCERFVENQNSLRSANLHPAAEVLTEFKIKRLSFIQPK
;
A
#
# COMPACT_ATOMS: atom_id res chain seq x y z
N MET A 1 -20.49 17.82 13.42
CA MET A 1 -20.07 18.73 12.33
C MET A 1 -18.89 18.12 11.57
N THR A 2 -18.92 18.13 10.25
CA THR A 2 -17.83 17.60 9.42
C THR A 2 -16.76 18.68 9.26
N SER A 3 -15.56 18.46 9.82
CA SER A 3 -14.44 19.40 9.65
C SER A 3 -13.70 19.14 8.32
N PRO A 4 -12.96 20.13 7.78
CA PRO A 4 -12.13 19.93 6.59
C PRO A 4 -11.14 18.78 6.72
N GLU A 5 -10.55 18.59 7.90
CA GLU A 5 -9.61 17.50 8.19
C GLU A 5 -10.29 16.14 8.14
N LEU A 6 -11.51 16.03 8.69
CA LEU A 6 -12.28 14.79 8.64
C LEU A 6 -12.70 14.44 7.20
N ILE A 7 -13.06 15.43 6.39
CA ILE A 7 -13.35 15.24 4.96
C ILE A 7 -12.10 14.74 4.25
N ARG A 8 -10.96 15.40 4.43
CA ARG A 8 -9.69 15.03 3.83
C ARG A 8 -9.27 13.62 4.19
N TRP A 9 -9.35 13.26 5.47
CA TRP A 9 -9.06 11.90 5.95
C TRP A 9 -9.98 10.87 5.28
N LYS A 10 -11.31 11.09 5.27
CA LYS A 10 -12.28 10.17 4.66
C LYS A 10 -12.07 10.02 3.15
N VAL A 11 -11.89 11.13 2.44
CA VAL A 11 -11.69 11.15 0.98
C VAL A 11 -10.38 10.46 0.62
N GLY A 12 -9.28 10.76 1.34
CA GLY A 12 -8.00 10.11 1.14
C GLY A 12 -8.07 8.58 1.29
N HIS A 13 -8.79 8.09 2.31
CA HIS A 13 -8.98 6.64 2.49
C HIS A 13 -9.84 5.98 1.39
N LYS A 14 -10.85 6.69 0.87
CA LYS A 14 -11.64 6.22 -0.27
C LYS A 14 -10.79 6.12 -1.53
N ILE A 15 -10.00 7.16 -1.82
CA ILE A 15 -9.09 7.21 -2.97
C ILE A 15 -8.02 6.13 -2.84
N PHE A 16 -7.44 5.93 -1.64
CA PHE A 16 -6.50 4.85 -1.37
C PHE A 16 -7.11 3.48 -1.72
N THR A 17 -8.32 3.20 -1.22
CA THR A 17 -9.02 1.93 -1.50
C THR A 17 -9.25 1.72 -3.00
N LEU A 18 -9.68 2.77 -3.71
CA LEU A 18 -9.88 2.73 -5.16
C LEU A 18 -8.59 2.34 -5.90
N PHE A 19 -7.45 2.94 -5.54
CA PHE A 19 -6.18 2.61 -6.17
C PHE A 19 -5.67 1.21 -5.83
N ILE A 20 -5.94 0.70 -4.63
CA ILE A 20 -5.66 -0.70 -4.29
C ILE A 20 -6.47 -1.66 -5.18
N GLN A 21 -7.75 -1.38 -5.40
CA GLN A 21 -8.61 -2.18 -6.29
C GLN A 21 -8.13 -2.13 -7.75
N ALA A 22 -7.75 -0.94 -8.24
CA ALA A 22 -7.20 -0.79 -9.58
C ALA A 22 -5.85 -1.52 -9.75
N ALA A 23 -4.97 -1.47 -8.73
CA ALA A 23 -3.72 -2.21 -8.72
C ALA A 23 -3.94 -3.73 -8.78
N LEU A 24 -4.94 -4.24 -8.06
CA LEU A 24 -5.31 -5.64 -8.07
C LEU A 24 -5.74 -6.13 -9.46
N LEU A 25 -6.59 -5.37 -10.15
CA LEU A 25 -7.01 -5.68 -11.52
C LEU A 25 -5.81 -5.74 -12.46
N ALA A 26 -4.92 -4.75 -12.38
CA ALA A 26 -3.71 -4.73 -13.18
C ALA A 26 -2.80 -5.93 -12.89
N LEU A 27 -2.61 -6.30 -11.62
CA LEU A 27 -1.77 -7.45 -11.24
C LEU A 27 -2.34 -8.79 -11.68
N HIS A 28 -3.66 -8.95 -11.73
CA HIS A 28 -4.28 -10.14 -12.32
C HIS A 28 -3.97 -10.27 -13.81
N ASN A 29 -3.98 -9.16 -14.54
CA ASN A 29 -3.60 -9.15 -15.95
C ASN A 29 -2.11 -9.49 -16.14
N VAL A 30 -1.22 -8.97 -15.28
CA VAL A 30 0.21 -9.32 -15.30
C VAL A 30 0.43 -10.83 -15.17
N GLU A 31 -0.23 -11.47 -14.20
CA GLU A 31 -0.11 -12.92 -13.98
C GLU A 31 -0.62 -13.71 -15.19
N ALA A 32 -1.76 -13.33 -15.76
CA ALA A 32 -2.33 -13.97 -16.94
C ALA A 32 -1.41 -13.83 -18.17
N TYR A 33 -0.92 -12.62 -18.45
CA TYR A 33 -0.06 -12.37 -19.61
C TYR A 33 1.33 -13.00 -19.47
N PHE A 34 1.87 -13.09 -18.26
CA PHE A 34 3.10 -13.84 -17.98
C PHE A 34 2.94 -15.32 -18.34
N LEU A 35 1.84 -15.95 -17.93
CA LEU A 35 1.58 -17.37 -18.22
C LEU A 35 1.32 -17.64 -19.71
N GLN A 36 0.78 -16.66 -20.43
CA GLN A 36 0.54 -16.73 -21.88
C GLN A 36 1.77 -16.37 -22.72
N GLY A 37 2.87 -15.90 -22.11
CA GLY A 37 4.04 -15.40 -22.83
C GLY A 37 3.80 -14.07 -23.57
N ASN A 38 2.72 -13.35 -23.25
CA ASN A 38 2.41 -12.05 -23.85
C ASN A 38 3.16 -10.92 -23.12
N ARG A 39 4.40 -10.68 -23.54
CA ARG A 39 5.26 -9.69 -22.89
C ARG A 39 4.70 -8.26 -22.96
N HIS A 40 4.16 -7.86 -24.12
CA HIS A 40 3.73 -6.49 -24.35
C HIS A 40 2.57 -6.08 -23.41
N GLU A 41 1.51 -6.89 -23.39
CA GLU A 41 0.34 -6.60 -22.53
C GLU A 41 0.67 -6.73 -21.04
N GLY A 42 1.57 -7.64 -20.68
CA GLY A 42 2.06 -7.76 -19.31
C GLY A 42 2.85 -6.51 -18.85
N ILE A 43 3.64 -5.91 -19.74
CA ILE A 43 4.33 -4.63 -19.46
C ILE A 43 3.34 -3.49 -19.23
N LEU A 44 2.32 -3.35 -20.09
CA LEU A 44 1.29 -2.33 -19.91
C LEU A 44 0.57 -2.51 -18.57
N SER A 45 0.23 -3.75 -18.23
CA SER A 45 -0.40 -4.10 -16.96
C SER A 45 0.50 -3.81 -15.75
N LEU A 46 1.81 -4.07 -15.84
CA LEU A 46 2.77 -3.72 -14.79
C LEU A 46 2.87 -2.21 -14.57
N ARG A 47 2.92 -1.42 -15.66
CA ARG A 47 2.93 0.05 -15.58
C ARG A 47 1.66 0.58 -14.92
N HIS A 48 0.49 -0.01 -15.23
CA HIS A 48 -0.74 0.32 -14.54
C HIS A 48 -0.66 -0.01 -13.05
N ALA A 49 -0.23 -1.21 -12.68
CA ALA A 49 -0.06 -1.60 -11.28
C ALA A 49 0.89 -0.64 -10.54
N ALA A 50 2.03 -0.32 -11.13
CA ALA A 50 3.03 0.59 -10.55
C ALA A 50 2.46 2.00 -10.34
N ASN A 51 1.75 2.54 -11.34
CA ASN A 51 1.08 3.83 -11.21
C ASN A 51 0.03 3.81 -10.11
N MET A 52 -0.81 2.78 -10.02
CA MET A 52 -1.82 2.68 -8.96
C MET A 52 -1.18 2.60 -7.56
N MET A 53 -0.05 1.90 -7.40
CA MET A 53 0.69 1.88 -6.14
C MET A 53 1.23 3.26 -5.75
N ARG A 54 1.79 4.03 -6.70
CA ARG A 54 2.22 5.43 -6.45
C ARG A 54 1.05 6.33 -6.09
N MET A 55 -0.07 6.21 -6.80
CA MET A 55 -1.27 6.98 -6.52
C MET A 55 -1.85 6.65 -5.15
N SER A 56 -1.75 5.38 -4.71
CA SER A 56 -2.10 4.98 -3.34
C SER A 56 -1.20 5.66 -2.29
N ALA A 57 0.10 5.80 -2.58
CA ALA A 57 1.04 6.50 -1.71
C ALA A 57 0.70 8.00 -1.58
N LEU A 58 0.34 8.66 -2.68
CA LEU A 58 -0.14 10.04 -2.66
C LEU A 58 -1.46 10.18 -1.90
N ALA A 59 -2.38 9.23 -2.05
CA ALA A 59 -3.65 9.22 -1.31
C ALA A 59 -3.42 9.12 0.21
N MET A 60 -2.44 8.32 0.66
CA MET A 60 -2.05 8.26 2.07
C MET A 60 -1.53 9.62 2.55
N LYS A 61 -0.61 10.24 1.82
CA LYS A 61 -0.07 11.57 2.17
C LYS A 61 -1.17 12.63 2.21
N TYR A 62 -2.06 12.65 1.22
CA TYR A 62 -3.23 13.52 1.19
C TYR A 62 -4.14 13.31 2.41
N SER A 63 -4.37 12.06 2.81
CA SER A 63 -5.18 11.71 3.98
C SER A 63 -4.56 12.16 5.32
N ALA A 64 -3.29 12.56 5.30
CA ALA A 64 -2.50 13.01 6.44
C ALA A 64 -2.10 14.49 6.37
N ASP A 65 -2.58 15.21 5.36
CA ASP A 65 -2.24 16.62 5.11
C ASP A 65 -3.08 17.55 6.01
N PHE A 66 -2.78 17.51 7.30
CA PHE A 66 -3.29 18.40 8.35
C PHE A 66 -2.33 18.40 9.56
N GLN A 67 -2.59 19.28 10.54
CA GLN A 67 -1.77 19.42 11.74
C GLN A 67 -1.96 18.24 12.70
N LYS A 68 -0.88 17.83 13.40
CA LYS A 68 -0.89 16.71 14.36
C LYS A 68 -1.97 16.86 15.44
N GLY A 69 -2.17 18.06 16.01
CA GLY A 69 -3.22 18.28 17.01
C GLY A 69 -4.64 17.96 16.51
N LYS A 70 -4.92 18.12 15.20
CA LYS A 70 -6.21 17.75 14.59
C LYS A 70 -6.38 16.24 14.48
N TYR A 71 -5.29 15.49 14.34
CA TYR A 71 -5.34 14.03 14.40
C TYR A 71 -5.89 13.58 15.74
N GLU A 72 -5.36 14.08 16.84
CA GLU A 72 -5.74 13.69 18.19
C GLU A 72 -7.14 14.18 18.57
N SER A 73 -7.49 15.42 18.21
CA SER A 73 -8.74 16.04 18.65
C SER A 73 -9.95 15.74 17.75
N ILE A 74 -9.73 15.40 16.47
CA ILE A 74 -10.82 15.19 15.48
C ILE A 74 -10.77 13.79 14.89
N ILE A 75 -9.64 13.38 14.33
CA ILE A 75 -9.57 12.17 13.51
C ILE A 75 -9.62 10.92 14.38
N ARG A 76 -8.75 10.82 15.39
CA ARG A 76 -8.62 9.65 16.27
C ARG A 76 -9.93 9.32 16.99
N PRO A 77 -10.69 10.28 17.58
CA PRO A 77 -11.99 10.00 18.16
C PRO A 77 -13.07 9.63 17.13
N SER A 78 -12.88 10.01 15.86
CA SER A 78 -13.80 9.68 14.76
C SER A 78 -13.49 8.33 14.10
N MET A 79 -12.37 7.67 14.44
CA MET A 79 -12.02 6.37 13.89
C MET A 79 -12.88 5.25 14.50
N PRO A 80 -13.29 4.25 13.72
CA PRO A 80 -13.85 3.02 14.27
C PRO A 80 -12.86 2.33 15.22
N GLU A 81 -13.35 1.58 16.20
CA GLU A 81 -12.50 0.73 17.02
C GLU A 81 -11.70 -0.25 16.14
N ARG A 82 -10.42 -0.43 16.47
CA ARG A 82 -9.48 -1.31 15.74
C ARG A 82 -9.34 -0.98 14.25
N PHE A 83 -9.57 0.29 13.85
CA PHE A 83 -9.35 0.72 12.48
C PHE A 83 -7.94 0.36 12.00
N SER A 84 -7.88 -0.47 10.95
CA SER A 84 -6.63 -0.85 10.31
C SER A 84 -6.84 -1.07 8.82
N GLY A 85 -5.82 -0.76 8.02
CA GLY A 85 -5.85 -1.07 6.59
C GLY A 85 -6.00 -2.56 6.28
N LEU A 86 -5.74 -3.47 7.24
CA LEU A 86 -5.97 -4.91 7.09
C LEU A 86 -7.43 -5.33 7.25
N GLY A 87 -8.29 -4.44 7.77
CA GLY A 87 -9.74 -4.64 7.75
C GLY A 87 -10.35 -4.50 6.35
N SER A 88 -9.61 -3.94 5.40
CA SER A 88 -10.01 -3.93 3.99
C SER A 88 -9.65 -5.26 3.33
N MET A 89 -10.68 -6.01 2.92
CA MET A 89 -10.53 -7.30 2.23
C MET A 89 -9.62 -7.19 1.00
N ASP A 90 -9.71 -6.09 0.26
CA ASP A 90 -8.91 -5.85 -0.94
C ASP A 90 -7.44 -5.67 -0.63
N HIS A 91 -7.09 -4.91 0.40
CA HIS A 91 -5.69 -4.77 0.81
C HIS A 91 -5.13 -6.11 1.30
N ALA A 92 -5.89 -6.89 2.08
CA ALA A 92 -5.47 -8.23 2.48
C ALA A 92 -5.26 -9.14 1.26
N TYR A 93 -6.11 -9.02 0.24
CA TYR A 93 -5.99 -9.77 -1.01
C TYR A 93 -4.78 -9.34 -1.85
N LEU A 94 -4.44 -8.04 -1.90
CA LEU A 94 -3.21 -7.54 -2.55
C LEU A 94 -1.96 -8.20 -1.97
N ILE A 95 -1.88 -8.32 -0.64
CA ILE A 95 -0.74 -9.01 -0.01
C ILE A 95 -0.68 -10.49 -0.41
N LYS A 96 -1.83 -11.15 -0.58
CA LYS A 96 -1.88 -12.53 -1.09
C LYS A 96 -1.41 -12.62 -2.54
N VAL A 97 -1.79 -11.68 -3.40
CA VAL A 97 -1.33 -11.60 -4.80
C VAL A 97 0.19 -11.44 -4.84
N MET A 98 0.75 -10.51 -4.07
CA MET A 98 2.21 -10.35 -3.95
C MET A 98 2.90 -11.65 -3.48
N ALA A 99 2.30 -12.37 -2.52
CA ALA A 99 2.83 -13.64 -2.07
C ALA A 99 2.78 -14.75 -3.15
N ARG A 100 1.83 -14.71 -4.10
CA ARG A 100 1.81 -15.63 -5.25
C ARG A 100 2.93 -15.34 -6.24
N ILE A 101 3.19 -14.05 -6.50
CA ILE A 101 4.28 -13.58 -7.37
C ILE A 101 5.64 -14.12 -6.88
N LYS A 102 5.82 -14.32 -5.57
CA LYS A 102 7.05 -14.85 -4.96
C LYS A 102 7.64 -16.08 -5.64
N LYS A 103 6.80 -17.00 -6.12
CA LYS A 103 7.27 -18.23 -6.78
C LYS A 103 7.88 -17.97 -8.16
N ASN A 104 7.46 -16.89 -8.82
CA ASN A 104 7.84 -16.56 -10.18
C ASN A 104 8.65 -15.26 -10.29
N LYS A 105 8.95 -14.56 -9.19
CA LYS A 105 9.54 -13.22 -9.21
C LYS A 105 10.80 -13.09 -10.07
N GLU A 106 11.72 -14.06 -10.02
CA GLU A 106 12.93 -14.07 -10.85
C GLU A 106 12.59 -14.21 -12.34
N ARG A 107 11.66 -15.11 -12.67
CA ARG A 107 11.21 -15.33 -14.05
C ARG A 107 10.44 -14.13 -14.58
N MET A 108 9.61 -13.51 -13.74
CA MET A 108 8.84 -12.33 -14.08
C MET A 108 9.76 -11.13 -14.28
N GLN A 109 10.78 -10.94 -13.45
CA GLN A 109 11.78 -9.91 -13.67
C GLN A 109 12.56 -10.16 -14.96
N ALA A 110 13.06 -11.38 -15.19
CA ALA A 110 13.77 -11.68 -16.44
C ALA A 110 12.89 -11.48 -17.69
N PHE A 111 11.59 -11.76 -17.56
CA PHE A 111 10.63 -11.63 -18.66
C PHE A 111 10.21 -10.18 -18.92
N PHE A 112 9.92 -9.41 -17.87
CA PHE A 112 9.40 -8.05 -17.99
C PHE A 112 10.48 -6.97 -17.94
N GLY A 113 11.62 -7.22 -17.32
CA GLY A 113 12.74 -6.27 -17.22
C GLY A 113 12.42 -5.11 -16.28
N GLU A 114 12.83 -3.90 -16.69
CA GLU A 114 12.75 -2.67 -15.88
C GLU A 114 11.34 -2.34 -15.39
N GLU A 115 10.29 -2.74 -16.12
CA GLU A 115 8.91 -2.51 -15.66
C GLU A 115 8.53 -3.34 -14.44
N TYR A 116 9.18 -4.49 -14.22
CA TYR A 116 9.02 -5.24 -12.99
C TYR A 116 9.72 -4.53 -11.82
N ASP A 117 10.93 -4.01 -12.07
CA ASP A 117 11.70 -3.26 -11.07
C ASP A 117 10.97 -1.96 -10.68
N ASP A 118 10.36 -1.28 -11.65
CA ASP A 118 9.52 -0.10 -11.43
C ASP A 118 8.31 -0.42 -10.55
N PHE A 119 7.66 -1.57 -10.78
CA PHE A 119 6.59 -2.05 -9.91
C PHE A 119 7.10 -2.31 -8.47
N VAL A 120 8.24 -2.96 -8.29
CA VAL A 120 8.84 -3.16 -6.95
C VAL A 120 9.10 -1.82 -6.26
N ALA A 121 9.68 -0.85 -6.98
CA ALA A 121 9.94 0.49 -6.47
C ALA A 121 8.64 1.23 -6.09
N SER A 122 7.56 1.05 -6.85
CA SER A 122 6.26 1.65 -6.53
C SER A 122 5.64 1.09 -5.24
N VAL A 123 5.81 -0.20 -4.98
CA VAL A 123 5.36 -0.85 -3.74
C VAL A 123 6.19 -0.33 -2.56
N GLN A 124 7.50 -0.16 -2.76
CA GLN A 124 8.38 0.47 -1.80
C GLN A 124 7.89 1.88 -1.42
N GLN A 125 7.56 2.72 -2.41
CA GLN A 125 7.02 4.07 -2.18
C GLN A 125 5.70 4.07 -1.39
N ALA A 126 4.83 3.08 -1.60
CA ALA A 126 3.59 2.95 -0.84
C ALA A 126 3.84 2.59 0.64
N TYR A 127 4.82 1.73 0.93
CA TYR A 127 5.23 1.48 2.32
C TYR A 127 5.85 2.72 2.97
N ASP A 128 6.70 3.46 2.25
CA ASP A 128 7.34 4.66 2.77
C ASP A 128 6.31 5.75 3.09
N ALA A 129 5.29 5.91 2.24
CA ALA A 129 4.16 6.79 2.54
C ALA A 129 3.38 6.33 3.78
N HIS A 130 3.19 5.03 3.98
CA HIS A 130 2.51 4.50 5.16
C HIS A 130 3.31 4.77 6.44
N ILE A 131 4.62 4.50 6.42
CA ILE A 131 5.54 4.77 7.52
C ILE A 131 5.51 6.27 7.86
N PHE A 132 5.64 7.14 6.84
CA PHE A 132 5.56 8.59 7.00
C PHE A 132 4.27 9.05 7.71
N VAL A 133 3.11 8.51 7.35
CA VAL A 133 1.84 8.86 8.01
C VAL A 133 1.84 8.42 9.47
N CYS A 134 2.38 7.23 9.77
CA CYS A 134 2.51 6.75 11.14
C CYS A 134 3.48 7.60 11.96
N GLU A 135 4.64 7.95 11.42
CA GLU A 135 5.60 8.85 12.06
C GLU A 135 4.95 10.20 12.33
N ARG A 136 4.29 10.82 11.34
CA ARG A 136 3.67 12.14 11.52
C ARG A 136 2.68 12.25 12.70
N PHE A 137 1.94 11.18 13.00
CA PHE A 137 0.84 11.23 13.96
C PHE A 137 1.04 10.40 15.23
N VAL A 138 1.91 9.40 15.18
CA VAL A 138 1.93 8.30 16.15
C VAL A 138 3.33 8.10 16.75
N GLU A 139 4.21 9.12 16.69
CA GLU A 139 5.65 9.06 17.06
C GLU A 139 5.97 8.27 18.35
N ASN A 140 5.04 8.13 19.30
CA ASN A 140 5.19 7.32 20.51
C ASN A 140 3.92 6.55 20.93
N GLN A 141 2.97 6.31 20.03
CA GLN A 141 1.71 5.63 20.33
C GLN A 141 1.63 4.21 19.73
N ASN A 142 0.93 3.32 20.43
CA ASN A 142 0.79 1.92 20.02
C ASN A 142 -0.01 1.77 18.74
N SER A 143 0.30 0.73 17.96
CA SER A 143 -0.57 0.26 16.89
C SER A 143 -1.97 -0.05 17.45
N LEU A 144 -3.02 0.45 16.78
CA LEU A 144 -4.43 0.14 17.07
C LEU A 144 -4.78 -1.36 17.00
N ARG A 145 -3.86 -2.19 16.49
CA ARG A 145 -4.04 -3.62 16.23
C ARG A 145 -3.29 -4.52 17.23
N SER A 146 -2.31 -3.98 17.96
CA SER A 146 -1.42 -4.78 18.82
C SER A 146 -1.69 -4.50 20.29
N ALA A 147 -1.77 -5.55 21.11
CA ALA A 147 -1.74 -5.42 22.57
C ALA A 147 -0.31 -5.11 23.09
N ASN A 148 0.72 -5.35 22.27
CA ASN A 148 2.13 -5.12 22.60
C ASN A 148 2.58 -3.71 22.20
N LEU A 149 3.41 -3.10 23.05
CA LEU A 149 3.98 -1.74 22.95
C LEU A 149 5.11 -1.67 21.90
N HIS A 150 4.77 -1.72 20.61
CA HIS A 150 5.72 -1.43 19.54
C HIS A 150 5.26 -0.21 18.73
N PRO A 151 6.18 0.75 18.43
CA PRO A 151 5.89 1.87 17.54
C PRO A 151 5.31 1.38 16.21
N ALA A 152 4.24 2.04 15.74
CA ALA A 152 3.58 1.63 14.51
C ALA A 152 4.50 1.69 13.28
N ALA A 153 5.43 2.64 13.25
CA ALA A 153 6.42 2.81 12.17
C ALA A 153 7.43 1.64 12.09
N GLU A 154 7.87 1.11 13.23
CA GLU A 154 8.79 -0.04 13.28
C GLU A 154 8.12 -1.31 12.75
N VAL A 155 6.90 -1.59 13.20
CA VAL A 155 6.09 -2.73 12.71
C VAL A 155 5.86 -2.63 11.20
N LEU A 156 5.62 -1.42 10.69
CA LEU A 156 5.46 -1.20 9.25
C LEU A 156 6.77 -1.37 8.48
N THR A 157 7.91 -1.02 9.08
CA THR A 157 9.23 -1.24 8.50
C THR A 157 9.52 -2.74 8.37
N GLU A 158 9.19 -3.55 9.38
CA GLU A 158 9.29 -5.00 9.29
C GLU A 158 8.38 -5.57 8.20
N PHE A 159 7.14 -5.08 8.09
CA PHE A 159 6.22 -5.49 7.03
C PHE A 159 6.70 -5.10 5.64
N LYS A 160 7.28 -3.90 5.49
CA LYS A 160 7.91 -3.44 4.26
C LYS A 160 8.98 -4.44 3.81
N ILE A 161 9.96 -4.75 4.68
CA ILE A 161 11.03 -5.71 4.39
C ILE A 161 10.45 -7.07 4.01
N LYS A 162 9.57 -7.63 4.86
CA LYS A 162 8.99 -8.95 4.65
C LYS A 162 8.21 -9.04 3.34
N ARG A 163 7.38 -8.05 3.03
CA ARG A 163 6.47 -8.11 1.88
C ARG A 163 7.18 -7.72 0.57
N LEU A 164 8.19 -6.85 0.62
CA LEU A 164 9.06 -6.62 -0.53
C LEU A 164 9.83 -7.89 -0.90
N SER A 165 10.25 -8.70 0.07
CA SER A 165 10.90 -10.00 -0.24
C SER A 165 10.04 -10.95 -1.09
N PHE A 166 8.73 -10.72 -1.16
CA PHE A 166 7.81 -11.50 -2.00
C PHE A 166 7.93 -11.14 -3.48
N ILE A 167 8.33 -9.92 -3.81
CA ILE A 167 8.35 -9.43 -5.19
C ILE A 167 9.74 -9.01 -5.64
N GLN A 168 10.62 -8.60 -4.72
CA GLN A 168 11.97 -8.18 -5.06
C GLN A 168 12.80 -9.41 -5.49
N PRO A 169 13.34 -9.42 -6.71
CA PRO A 169 14.27 -10.45 -7.20
C PRO A 169 15.55 -10.48 -6.35
N LYS A 170 16.30 -11.58 -6.44
CA LYS A 170 17.58 -11.72 -5.73
C LYS A 170 18.72 -10.99 -6.42
#